data_AF-A0A961MNF8-F1
#
_entry.id   AF-A0A961MNF8-F1
#
_cell.length_a   1.000
_cell.length_b   1.000
_cell.length_c   1.000
_cell.angle_alpha   90.00
_cell.angle_beta   90.00
_cell.angle_gamma   90.00
#
_symmetry.space_group_name_H-M   'P 1'
#
loop_
_entity.id
_entity.type
_entity.pdbx_description
1 polymer ?
#
loop_
_entity_poly.entity_id
_entity_poly.type
_entity_poly.pdbx_seq_one_letter_code
_entity_poly.pdbx_strand_id
1 'polypeptide(L)'
;MQLRHILTAAASLLVLGAAPALATCEDGEILIKFAHVTNSDKHPKGIAAQLFADRVNAEMNGKVCVEVYPNSTLYDDDKVLEAMLAGDVQMAAPSLSKFETFTKKLRLYDLPFVFADMDAVDRYQNSEDGQALLASMQRKGLLGLAYWHSGMKQLSANKPLLVPEDAKGLKFR
;
A
#
# COMPACT_ATOMS: atom_id res chain seq x y z
N MET A 1 11.59 15.20 72.68
CA MET A 1 11.13 14.24 71.66
C MET A 1 11.32 14.91 70.29
N GLN A 2 12.50 14.74 69.68
CA GLN A 2 12.91 15.39 68.44
C GLN A 2 13.15 14.27 67.41
N LEU A 3 12.28 14.15 66.41
CA LEU A 3 12.36 13.11 65.39
C LEU A 3 13.01 13.71 64.13
N ARG A 4 14.25 13.29 63.84
CA ARG A 4 14.99 13.63 62.62
C ARG A 4 14.41 12.83 61.45
N HIS A 5 13.98 13.51 60.39
CA HIS A 5 13.62 12.89 59.12
C HIS A 5 14.90 12.50 58.35
N ILE A 6 15.01 11.21 58.00
CA ILE A 6 16.05 10.65 57.15
C ILE A 6 15.51 10.69 55.71
N LEU A 7 16.16 11.45 54.82
CA LEU A 7 15.93 11.39 53.38
C LEU A 7 16.68 10.19 52.80
N THR A 8 15.97 9.22 52.23
CA THR A 8 16.51 8.19 51.35
C THR A 8 16.35 8.64 49.89
N ALA A 9 17.47 8.83 49.19
CA ALA A 9 17.50 9.09 47.76
C ALA A 9 17.33 7.78 46.98
N ALA A 10 16.28 7.70 46.15
CA ALA A 10 16.07 6.60 45.22
C ALA A 10 16.74 6.93 43.88
N ALA A 11 17.76 6.16 43.50
CA ALA A 11 18.37 6.21 42.18
C ALA A 11 17.55 5.33 41.21
N SER A 12 16.90 5.95 40.23
CA SER A 12 16.14 5.26 39.19
C SER A 12 17.07 4.93 38.00
N LEU A 13 17.36 3.65 37.79
CA LEU A 13 17.99 3.17 36.54
C LEU A 13 16.94 3.21 35.41
N LEU A 14 17.17 4.03 34.39
CA LEU A 14 16.44 3.96 33.12
C LEU A 14 16.97 2.78 32.30
N VAL A 15 16.12 1.76 32.14
CA VAL A 15 16.33 0.68 31.17
C VAL A 15 15.91 1.23 29.80
N LEU A 16 16.89 1.49 28.93
CA LEU A 16 16.65 1.89 27.54
C LEU A 16 16.18 0.65 26.77
N GLY A 17 14.86 0.48 26.66
CA GLY A 17 14.27 -0.52 25.78
C GLY A 17 14.52 -0.15 24.32
N ALA A 18 15.16 -1.03 23.56
CA ALA A 18 15.28 -0.90 22.11
C ALA A 18 13.89 -1.07 21.47
N ALA A 19 13.18 0.04 21.30
CA ALA A 19 12.05 0.09 20.38
C ALA A 19 12.61 -0.03 18.95
N PRO A 20 11.93 -0.75 18.04
CA PRO A 20 12.30 -0.72 16.62
C PRO A 20 12.21 0.75 16.17
N ALA A 21 13.36 1.33 15.83
CA ALA A 21 13.43 2.67 15.31
C ALA A 21 12.66 2.69 13.98
N LEU A 22 11.48 3.32 13.98
CA LEU A 22 10.95 3.87 12.74
C LEU A 22 12.04 4.80 12.21
N ALA A 23 12.45 4.63 10.96
CA ALA A 23 13.39 5.54 10.33
C ALA A 23 12.81 6.96 10.46
N THR A 24 13.44 7.79 11.28
CA THR A 24 13.07 9.20 11.41
C THR A 24 13.71 9.91 10.23
N CYS A 25 12.90 10.27 9.24
CA CYS A 25 13.37 11.05 8.10
C CYS A 25 14.05 12.34 8.59
N GLU A 26 15.21 12.64 8.03
CA GLU A 26 16.01 13.79 8.41
C GLU A 26 15.55 15.05 7.67
N ASP A 27 15.73 16.21 8.31
CA ASP A 27 15.44 17.51 7.68
C ASP A 27 16.30 17.68 6.41
N GLY A 28 15.64 17.92 5.28
CA GLY A 28 16.28 18.12 3.97
C GLY A 28 16.19 16.90 3.03
N GLU A 29 15.75 15.75 3.50
CA GLU A 29 15.44 14.61 2.64
C GLU A 29 14.14 14.82 1.84
N ILE A 30 14.07 14.21 0.65
CA ILE A 30 12.81 14.10 -0.07
C ILE A 30 11.95 13.04 0.65
N LEU A 31 10.88 13.51 1.29
CA LEU A 31 9.90 12.63 1.92
C LEU A 31 8.94 12.03 0.88
N ILE A 32 8.86 10.70 0.87
CA ILE A 32 7.87 9.92 0.11
C ILE A 32 6.93 9.24 1.10
N LYS A 33 5.70 9.74 1.20
CA LYS A 33 4.62 9.02 1.88
C LYS A 33 4.04 7.97 0.94
N PHE A 34 4.08 6.71 1.34
CA PHE A 34 3.51 5.59 0.62
C PHE A 34 2.25 5.08 1.33
N ALA A 35 1.06 5.40 0.82
CA ALA A 35 -0.21 4.95 1.39
C ALA A 35 -0.75 3.65 0.74
N HIS A 36 -1.24 2.73 1.56
CA HIS A 36 -1.98 1.55 1.09
C HIS A 36 -3.01 1.02 2.11
N VAL A 37 -4.00 0.29 1.62
CA VAL A 37 -5.18 -0.15 2.42
C VAL A 37 -5.03 -1.47 3.16
N THR A 38 -3.91 -2.17 2.99
CA THR A 38 -3.70 -3.53 3.53
C THR A 38 -2.80 -3.52 4.75
N ASN A 39 -2.76 -4.62 5.50
CA ASN A 39 -1.75 -4.80 6.56
C ASN A 39 -0.33 -4.84 5.98
N SER A 40 0.67 -4.63 6.85
CA SER A 40 2.09 -4.53 6.48
C SER A 40 2.81 -5.88 6.35
N ASP A 41 2.35 -6.91 7.06
CA ASP A 41 3.15 -8.12 7.31
C ASP A 41 2.58 -9.42 6.71
N LYS A 42 1.32 -9.42 6.27
CA LYS A 42 0.63 -10.63 5.76
C LYS A 42 0.14 -10.50 4.33
N HIS A 43 -0.13 -9.28 3.88
CA HIS A 43 -0.59 -9.02 2.53
C HIS A 43 0.60 -8.68 1.62
N PRO A 44 0.71 -9.24 0.40
CA PRO A 44 1.86 -9.01 -0.49
C PRO A 44 2.15 -7.52 -0.74
N LYS A 45 1.09 -6.71 -0.94
CA LYS A 45 1.19 -5.25 -1.05
C LYS A 45 1.90 -4.58 0.14
N GLY A 46 1.58 -4.97 1.37
CA GLY A 46 2.20 -4.36 2.55
C GLY A 46 3.67 -4.76 2.70
N ILE A 47 3.96 -6.04 2.47
CA ILE A 47 5.33 -6.56 2.50
C ILE A 47 6.18 -5.85 1.44
N ALA A 48 5.67 -5.71 0.22
CA ALA A 48 6.36 -5.02 -0.88
C ALA A 48 6.60 -3.54 -0.57
N ALA A 49 5.63 -2.83 0.00
CA ALA A 49 5.79 -1.43 0.39
C ALA A 49 6.85 -1.26 1.49
N GLN A 50 6.88 -2.16 2.48
CA GLN A 50 7.89 -2.12 3.54
C GLN A 50 9.29 -2.42 2.99
N LEU A 51 9.44 -3.47 2.17
CA LEU A 51 10.72 -3.79 1.53
C LEU A 51 11.23 -2.67 0.63
N PHE A 52 10.32 -1.99 -0.07
CA PHE A 52 10.66 -0.79 -0.85
C PHE A 52 11.21 0.31 0.05
N ALA A 53 10.51 0.63 1.15
CA ALA A 53 10.94 1.66 2.08
C ALA A 53 12.28 1.33 2.73
N ASP A 54 12.46 0.10 3.23
CA ASP A 54 13.70 -0.34 3.86
C ASP A 54 14.88 -0.20 2.91
N ARG A 55 14.70 -0.60 1.64
CA ARG A 55 15.74 -0.51 0.62
C ARG A 55 16.06 0.93 0.25
N VAL A 56 15.06 1.78 0.03
CA VAL A 56 15.29 3.19 -0.30
C VAL A 56 15.98 3.90 0.86
N ASN A 57 15.50 3.71 2.09
CA ASN A 57 16.08 4.37 3.26
C ASN A 57 17.52 3.91 3.51
N ALA A 58 17.86 2.65 3.20
CA ALA A 58 19.22 2.15 3.30
C ALA A 58 20.14 2.67 2.18
N GLU A 59 19.68 2.67 0.93
CA GLU A 59 20.50 3.01 -0.25
C GLU A 59 20.55 4.53 -0.53
N MET A 60 19.56 5.29 -0.06
CA MET A 60 19.37 6.71 -0.36
C MET A 60 19.36 7.59 0.90
N ASN A 61 19.95 7.12 1.99
CA ASN A 61 20.06 7.85 3.25
C ASN A 61 20.68 9.25 3.05
N GLY A 62 20.05 10.26 3.64
CA GLY A 62 20.39 11.68 3.50
C GLY A 62 19.91 12.31 2.18
N LYS A 63 19.11 11.59 1.38
CA LYS A 63 18.53 12.10 0.11
C LYS A 63 17.05 11.84 -0.01
N VAL A 64 16.60 10.62 0.26
CA VAL A 64 15.21 10.20 0.13
C VAL A 64 14.85 9.34 1.33
N CYS A 65 13.71 9.66 1.93
CA CYS A 65 13.12 8.86 2.99
C CYS A 65 11.69 8.46 2.63
N VAL A 66 11.36 7.19 2.83
CA VAL A 66 10.05 6.61 2.58
C VAL A 66 9.39 6.26 3.89
N GLU A 67 8.19 6.78 4.09
CA GLU A 67 7.29 6.43 5.18
C GLU A 67 6.10 5.64 4.65
N VAL A 68 5.88 4.43 5.20
CA VAL A 68 4.77 3.55 4.79
C VAL A 68 3.57 3.73 5.71
N TYR A 69 2.41 3.99 5.12
CA TYR A 69 1.13 4.18 5.79
C TYR A 69 0.16 3.04 5.42
N PRO A 70 0.15 1.94 6.19
CA PRO A 70 -0.69 0.76 5.93
C PRO A 70 -2.12 0.95 6.43
N ASN A 71 -3.00 -0.04 6.19
CA ASN A 71 -4.36 -0.13 6.74
C ASN A 71 -5.21 1.15 6.55
N SER A 72 -4.98 1.89 5.46
CA SER A 72 -5.67 3.15 5.19
C SER A 72 -5.51 4.21 6.30
N THR A 73 -4.42 4.16 7.08
CA THR A 73 -4.18 5.14 8.17
C THR A 73 -4.00 6.56 7.66
N LEU A 74 -3.61 6.72 6.39
CA LEU A 74 -3.49 8.02 5.72
C LEU A 74 -4.65 8.26 4.74
N TYR A 75 -4.81 7.39 3.72
CA TYR A 75 -5.94 7.42 2.78
C TYR A 75 -6.35 6.01 2.36
N ASP A 76 -7.62 5.86 1.97
CA ASP A 76 -8.13 4.67 1.29
C ASP A 76 -8.00 4.77 -0.25
N ASP A 77 -8.26 3.67 -0.95
CA ASP A 77 -8.14 3.60 -2.41
C ASP A 77 -9.10 4.56 -3.15
N ASP A 78 -10.19 5.00 -2.52
CA ASP A 78 -11.17 5.90 -3.14
C ASP A 78 -10.70 7.36 -3.12
N LYS A 79 -9.83 7.73 -2.17
CA LYS A 79 -9.33 9.10 -2.00
C LYS A 79 -7.85 9.28 -2.36
N VAL A 80 -7.05 8.21 -2.32
CA VAL A 80 -5.59 8.33 -2.41
C VAL A 80 -5.11 8.92 -3.74
N LEU A 81 -5.82 8.66 -4.85
CA LEU A 81 -5.45 9.22 -6.15
C LEU A 81 -5.66 10.74 -6.22
N GLU A 82 -6.69 11.26 -5.57
CA GLU A 82 -6.91 12.71 -5.45
C GLU A 82 -5.88 13.34 -4.51
N ALA A 83 -5.57 12.67 -3.39
CA ALA A 83 -4.52 13.09 -2.47
C ALA A 83 -3.13 13.14 -3.13
N MET A 84 -2.84 12.20 -4.03
CA MET A 84 -1.61 12.24 -4.84
C MET A 84 -1.55 13.46 -5.76
N LEU A 85 -2.67 13.82 -6.38
CA LEU A 85 -2.74 15.01 -7.23
C LEU A 85 -2.65 16.33 -6.45
N ALA A 86 -3.12 16.32 -5.19
CA ALA A 86 -2.95 17.45 -4.27
C ALA A 86 -1.52 17.56 -3.71
N GLY A 87 -0.72 16.50 -3.82
CA GLY A 87 0.64 16.44 -3.27
C GLY A 87 0.70 15.99 -1.80
N ASP A 88 -0.42 15.56 -1.21
CA ASP A 88 -0.48 15.10 0.18
C ASP A 88 0.20 13.74 0.39
N VAL A 89 0.25 12.92 -0.67
CA VAL A 89 0.87 11.58 -0.72
C VAL A 89 1.67 11.43 -2.00
N GLN A 90 2.87 10.85 -1.94
CA GLN A 90 3.76 10.73 -3.10
C GLN A 90 3.61 9.39 -3.83
N MET A 91 3.26 8.32 -3.11
CA MET A 91 3.09 6.99 -3.68
C MET A 91 1.89 6.25 -3.12
N ALA A 92 1.26 5.43 -3.96
CA ALA A 92 0.21 4.50 -3.56
C ALA A 92 0.20 3.27 -4.47
N ALA A 93 -0.43 2.20 -4.01
CA ALA A 93 -0.67 0.98 -4.81
C ALA A 93 -2.15 0.55 -4.77
N PRO A 94 -3.08 1.30 -5.40
CA PRO A 94 -4.49 0.94 -5.47
C PRO A 94 -4.74 -0.27 -6.38
N SER A 95 -5.90 -0.92 -6.20
CA SER A 95 -6.36 -1.91 -7.18
C SER A 95 -6.54 -1.28 -8.57
N LEU A 96 -6.21 -2.01 -9.64
CA LEU A 96 -6.43 -1.55 -11.03
C LEU A 96 -7.89 -1.19 -11.32
N SER A 97 -8.83 -1.76 -10.56
CA SER A 97 -10.27 -1.47 -10.60
C SER A 97 -10.64 -0.06 -10.09
N LYS A 98 -9.72 0.67 -9.45
CA LYS A 98 -9.99 1.96 -8.78
C LYS A 98 -9.64 3.18 -9.64
N PHE A 99 -9.18 2.96 -10.88
CA PHE A 99 -8.71 4.03 -11.75
C PHE A 99 -9.74 4.53 -12.77
N GLU A 100 -11.00 4.08 -12.73
CA GLU A 100 -11.98 4.36 -13.79
C GLU A 100 -12.25 5.86 -14.00
N THR A 101 -12.22 6.67 -12.94
CA THR A 101 -12.34 8.14 -13.01
C THR A 101 -11.15 8.80 -13.73
N PHE A 102 -9.99 8.14 -13.75
CA PHE A 102 -8.75 8.63 -14.36
C PHE A 102 -8.57 8.09 -15.78
N THR A 103 -8.79 6.79 -15.99
CA THR A 103 -8.65 6.13 -17.29
C THR A 103 -9.64 4.96 -17.43
N LYS A 104 -10.26 4.85 -18.60
CA LYS A 104 -11.09 3.67 -18.94
C LYS A 104 -10.26 2.47 -19.39
N LYS A 105 -8.97 2.66 -19.72
CA LYS A 105 -8.13 1.61 -20.31
C LYS A 105 -7.87 0.46 -19.34
N LEU A 106 -7.77 0.74 -18.04
CA LEU A 106 -7.50 -0.27 -17.01
C LEU A 106 -8.70 -1.16 -16.70
N ARG A 107 -9.90 -0.84 -17.20
CA ARG A 107 -11.09 -1.70 -17.10
C ARG A 107 -10.91 -3.07 -17.73
N LEU A 108 -9.91 -3.23 -18.61
CA LEU A 108 -9.50 -4.54 -19.12
C LEU A 108 -9.32 -5.55 -17.98
N TYR A 109 -8.70 -5.14 -16.86
CA TYR A 109 -8.42 -6.01 -15.72
C TYR A 109 -9.67 -6.39 -14.90
N ASP A 110 -10.82 -5.76 -15.18
CA ASP A 110 -12.10 -6.08 -14.55
C ASP A 110 -13.02 -6.93 -15.43
N LEU A 111 -12.60 -7.23 -16.67
CA LEU A 111 -13.37 -8.12 -17.52
C LEU A 111 -13.32 -9.56 -16.97
N PRO A 112 -14.48 -10.20 -16.77
CA PRO A 112 -14.51 -11.55 -16.21
C PRO A 112 -13.87 -12.54 -17.19
N PHE A 113 -13.01 -13.41 -16.65
CA PHE A 113 -12.36 -14.52 -17.37
C PHE A 113 -11.47 -14.12 -18.57
N VAL A 114 -11.06 -12.85 -18.68
CA VAL A 114 -10.15 -12.42 -19.75
C VAL A 114 -8.73 -13.00 -19.61
N PHE A 115 -8.29 -13.25 -18.37
CA PHE A 115 -7.03 -13.91 -18.07
C PHE A 115 -7.31 -15.30 -17.49
N ALA A 116 -6.66 -16.32 -18.04
CA ALA A 116 -6.81 -17.71 -17.61
C ALA A 116 -6.13 -17.97 -16.25
N ASP A 117 -4.98 -17.34 -16.03
CA ASP A 117 -4.12 -17.52 -14.85
C ASP A 117 -3.23 -16.28 -14.64
N MET A 118 -2.41 -16.31 -13.59
CA MET A 118 -1.45 -15.23 -13.31
C MET A 118 -0.35 -15.13 -14.37
N ASP A 119 0.08 -16.25 -14.97
CA ASP A 119 1.10 -16.20 -16.03
C ASP A 119 0.58 -15.43 -17.26
N ALA A 120 -0.72 -15.53 -17.57
CA ALA A 120 -1.35 -14.74 -18.61
C ALA A 120 -1.41 -13.25 -18.26
N VAL A 121 -1.68 -12.90 -17.00
CA VAL A 121 -1.61 -11.52 -16.50
C VAL A 121 -0.19 -10.99 -16.67
N ASP A 122 0.82 -11.76 -16.26
CA ASP A 122 2.23 -11.37 -16.32
C ASP A 122 2.69 -11.17 -17.76
N ARG A 123 2.35 -12.10 -18.67
CA ARG A 123 2.65 -11.96 -20.11
C ARG A 123 2.04 -10.69 -20.68
N TYR A 124 0.79 -10.38 -20.34
CA TYR A 124 0.15 -9.17 -20.84
C TYR A 124 0.77 -7.91 -20.25
N GLN A 125 0.98 -7.84 -18.93
CA GLN A 125 1.58 -6.69 -18.26
C GLN A 125 3.00 -6.41 -18.73
N ASN A 126 3.75 -7.43 -19.13
CA ASN A 126 5.10 -7.30 -19.70
C ASN A 126 5.12 -7.06 -21.22
N SER A 127 3.98 -7.10 -21.91
CA SER A 127 3.88 -6.75 -23.33
C SER A 127 3.98 -5.23 -23.55
N GLU A 128 4.21 -4.81 -24.80
CA GLU A 128 4.23 -3.38 -25.17
C GLU A 128 2.92 -2.67 -24.77
N ASP A 129 1.77 -3.29 -25.06
CA ASP A 129 0.46 -2.74 -24.70
C ASP A 129 0.26 -2.65 -23.18
N GLY A 130 0.70 -3.69 -22.45
CA GLY A 130 0.66 -3.71 -20.98
C GLY A 130 1.52 -2.61 -20.37
N GLN A 131 2.74 -2.42 -20.85
CA GLN A 131 3.63 -1.36 -20.38
C GLN A 131 3.11 0.03 -20.74
N ALA A 132 2.53 0.20 -21.94
CA ALA A 132 1.93 1.47 -22.37
C ALA A 132 0.77 1.92 -21.46
N LEU A 133 0.11 1.00 -20.76
CA LEU A 133 -0.95 1.33 -19.80
C LEU A 133 -0.44 2.06 -18.56
N LEU A 134 0.82 1.89 -18.14
CA LEU A 134 1.40 2.61 -17.00
C LEU A 134 1.42 4.13 -17.22
N ALA A 135 1.60 4.58 -18.47
CA ALA A 135 1.55 5.99 -18.84
C ALA A 135 0.12 6.52 -19.14
N SER A 136 -0.91 5.67 -19.03
CA SER A 136 -2.27 6.02 -19.49
C SER A 136 -2.93 7.19 -18.75
N MET A 137 -2.40 7.54 -17.58
CA MET A 137 -2.92 8.63 -16.72
C MET A 137 -1.93 9.80 -16.59
N GLN A 138 -0.78 9.77 -17.26
CA GLN A 138 0.28 10.75 -17.06
C GLN A 138 -0.17 12.19 -17.36
N ARG A 139 -1.04 12.38 -18.36
CA ARG A 139 -1.64 13.71 -18.66
C ARG A 139 -2.53 14.27 -17.55
N LYS A 140 -2.96 13.43 -16.61
CA LYS A 140 -3.71 13.82 -15.42
C LYS A 140 -2.83 14.02 -14.19
N GLY A 141 -1.51 13.85 -14.30
CA GLY A 141 -0.57 14.00 -13.19
C GLY A 141 -0.25 12.69 -12.45
N LEU A 142 -0.75 11.53 -12.90
CA LEU A 142 -0.47 10.23 -12.29
C LEU A 142 0.36 9.35 -13.24
N LEU A 143 1.53 8.91 -12.77
CA LEU A 143 2.40 7.99 -13.50
C LEU A 143 2.37 6.60 -12.84
N GLY A 144 2.00 5.57 -13.61
CA GLY A 144 2.20 4.18 -13.18
C GLY A 144 3.68 3.82 -13.24
N LEU A 145 4.21 3.22 -12.17
CA LEU A 145 5.61 2.82 -12.08
C LEU A 145 5.82 1.33 -12.32
N ALA A 146 4.92 0.50 -11.77
CA ALA A 146 4.98 -0.95 -11.88
C ALA A 146 3.61 -1.57 -11.58
N TYR A 147 3.45 -2.83 -11.97
CA TYR A 147 2.34 -3.68 -11.55
C TYR A 147 2.75 -4.55 -10.37
N TRP A 148 1.90 -4.67 -9.35
CA TRP A 148 2.08 -5.57 -8.23
C TRP A 148 0.93 -6.59 -8.19
N HIS A 149 1.28 -7.87 -8.04
CA HIS A 149 0.29 -8.94 -8.04
C HIS A 149 -0.32 -9.15 -6.65
N SER A 150 -1.63 -9.42 -6.64
CA SER A 150 -2.35 -9.90 -5.46
C SER A 150 -2.89 -11.33 -5.66
N GLY A 151 -3.20 -11.72 -6.89
CA GLY A 151 -3.77 -13.03 -7.24
C GLY A 151 -5.12 -12.96 -7.98
N MET A 152 -5.68 -14.12 -8.29
CA MET A 152 -6.99 -14.26 -8.97
C MET A 152 -8.14 -14.15 -7.98
N LYS A 153 -9.17 -13.37 -8.34
CA LYS A 153 -10.36 -13.15 -7.49
C LYS A 153 -11.16 -14.45 -7.33
N GLN A 154 -11.62 -14.72 -6.11
CA GLN A 154 -12.52 -15.83 -5.77
C GLN A 154 -13.82 -15.26 -5.21
N LEU A 155 -14.97 -15.87 -5.56
CA LEU A 155 -16.25 -15.53 -4.94
C LEU A 155 -16.39 -16.24 -3.59
N SER A 156 -16.97 -15.55 -2.61
CA SER A 156 -17.34 -16.14 -1.33
C SER A 156 -18.76 -15.74 -0.95
N ALA A 157 -19.45 -16.63 -0.23
CA ALA A 157 -20.79 -16.43 0.28
C ALA A 157 -21.04 -17.33 1.50
N ASN A 158 -22.14 -17.10 2.21
CA ASN A 158 -22.58 -17.94 3.35
C ASN A 158 -23.22 -19.28 2.91
N LYS A 159 -23.09 -19.65 1.64
CA LYS A 159 -23.53 -20.92 1.06
C LYS A 159 -22.59 -21.30 -0.10
N PRO A 160 -22.51 -22.59 -0.48
CA PRO A 160 -21.77 -23.00 -1.67
C PRO A 160 -22.23 -22.26 -2.93
N LEU A 161 -21.26 -21.94 -3.81
CA LEU A 161 -21.48 -21.36 -5.13
C LEU A 161 -20.81 -22.29 -6.15
N LEU A 162 -21.55 -23.28 -6.66
CA LEU A 162 -21.02 -24.29 -7.59
C LEU A 162 -21.37 -23.97 -9.03
N VAL A 163 -22.54 -23.36 -9.26
CA VAL A 163 -23.00 -22.89 -10.56
C VAL A 163 -23.44 -21.42 -10.49
N PRO A 164 -23.44 -20.67 -11.61
CA PRO A 164 -23.81 -19.25 -11.61
C PRO A 164 -25.17 -18.95 -10.98
N GLU A 165 -26.15 -19.84 -11.15
CA GLU A 165 -27.51 -19.69 -10.59
C GLU A 165 -27.52 -19.63 -9.06
N ASP A 166 -26.53 -20.24 -8.39
CA ASP A 166 -26.41 -20.20 -6.93
C ASP A 166 -26.22 -18.77 -6.42
N ALA A 167 -25.64 -17.89 -7.24
CA ALA A 167 -25.44 -16.49 -6.90
C ALA A 167 -26.71 -15.63 -7.03
N LYS A 168 -27.81 -16.17 -7.60
CA LYS A 168 -29.04 -15.41 -7.86
C LYS A 168 -29.64 -14.86 -6.56
N GLY A 169 -29.90 -13.55 -6.57
CA GLY A 169 -30.49 -12.84 -5.43
C GLY A 169 -29.53 -12.56 -4.28
N LEU A 170 -28.26 -12.99 -4.37
CA LEU A 170 -27.23 -12.62 -3.40
C LEU A 170 -26.75 -11.19 -3.67
N LYS A 171 -26.35 -10.52 -2.58
CA LYS A 171 -25.70 -9.21 -2.62
C LYS A 171 -24.20 -9.42 -2.44
N PHE A 172 -23.41 -8.96 -3.41
CA PHE A 172 -21.95 -8.95 -3.33
C PHE A 172 -21.48 -7.52 -3.05
N ARG A 173 -20.44 -7.40 -2.22
CA ARG A 173 -19.74 -6.14 -1.98
C ARG A 173 -18.65 -5.95 -3.03
#